data_AF-A0A3S3TV78-F1
#
_entry.id   AF-A0A3S3TV78-F1
#
_cell.length_a   1.000
_cell.length_b   1.000
_cell.length_c   1.000
_cell.angle_alpha   90.00
_cell.angle_beta   90.00
_cell.angle_gamma   90.00
#
_symmetry.space_group_name_H-M   'P 1'
#
loop_
_entity.id
_entity.type
_entity.pdbx_description
1 polymer ?
#
loop_
_entity_poly.entity_id
_entity_poly.type
_entity_poly.pdbx_seq_one_letter_code
_entity_poly.pdbx_strand_id
1 'polypeptide(L)'
;MSESSPKTSPNATPASTAAPPEPPEAKSGAPRRKVREELNTPAHQRIEEEFEEACARLEQLDYSLLSMSRMPTETELADARHYRSIWHSALMVISCVLALCVLGYLPAWLGGISGALLFILAAGYFDGIIPLVPGGNRYTHLLRKRQQLHLQLRDYVRKVEGSYGYLHLLQPLQQLNPNLQRHYFNKLCSLSRKGLLARQISSLENLRLYYEFLLEANNANLIREQLKLKEQMAREAEEMAAPDEGVAAAEPAAQATDDTTNNP
;
A
#
# COMPACT_ATOMS: atom_id res chain seq x y z
N MET A 1 -25.04 -8.44 -63.80
CA MET A 1 -24.37 -9.51 -64.56
C MET A 1 -23.08 -9.81 -63.84
N SER A 2 -22.76 -11.00 -63.34
CA SER A 2 -23.40 -12.30 -63.29
C SER A 2 -22.60 -13.12 -62.26
N GLU A 3 -23.26 -14.06 -61.57
CA GLU A 3 -22.79 -15.44 -61.28
C GLU A 3 -21.40 -15.66 -60.64
N SER A 4 -21.15 -16.60 -59.73
CA SER A 4 -21.86 -17.80 -59.28
C SER A 4 -21.09 -18.38 -58.08
N SER A 5 -21.82 -19.05 -57.19
CA SER A 5 -21.38 -19.93 -56.10
C SER A 5 -20.53 -21.13 -56.60
N PRO A 6 -20.35 -22.27 -55.89
CA PRO A 6 -20.48 -22.64 -54.46
C PRO A 6 -19.32 -23.57 -53.98
N LYS A 7 -19.33 -23.99 -52.71
CA LYS A 7 -19.18 -25.43 -52.38
C LYS A 7 -19.68 -25.77 -50.96
N THR A 8 -20.85 -26.42 -50.97
CA THR A 8 -21.21 -27.66 -50.25
C THR A 8 -20.96 -27.78 -48.74
N SER A 9 -22.10 -27.71 -48.06
CA SER A 9 -22.50 -28.36 -46.80
C SER A 9 -22.60 -29.90 -46.96
N PRO A 10 -23.29 -30.66 -46.07
CA PRO A 10 -22.88 -31.29 -44.81
C PRO A 10 -22.93 -32.84 -44.92
N ASN A 11 -22.70 -33.59 -43.83
CA ASN A 11 -23.61 -34.64 -43.33
C ASN A 11 -22.93 -35.56 -42.27
N ALA A 12 -23.79 -36.08 -41.40
CA ALA A 12 -23.75 -37.38 -40.74
C ALA A 12 -23.17 -37.46 -39.31
N THR A 13 -24.06 -37.19 -38.36
CA THR A 13 -24.23 -38.03 -37.16
C THR A 13 -24.93 -39.34 -37.59
N PRO A 14 -24.56 -40.50 -37.02
CA PRO A 14 -25.54 -41.15 -36.15
C PRO A 14 -24.95 -41.69 -34.85
N ALA A 15 -25.85 -41.84 -33.88
CA ALA A 15 -25.64 -42.24 -32.50
C ALA A 15 -24.93 -43.59 -32.31
N SER A 16 -24.15 -43.69 -31.22
CA SER A 16 -23.85 -44.97 -30.57
C SER A 16 -23.88 -44.82 -29.05
N THR A 17 -24.80 -45.57 -28.46
CA THR A 17 -25.04 -45.82 -27.05
C THR A 17 -23.89 -46.61 -26.43
N ALA A 18 -23.32 -46.14 -25.32
CA ALA A 18 -22.69 -46.98 -24.30
C ALA A 18 -22.58 -46.23 -22.96
N ALA A 19 -22.77 -46.96 -21.87
CA ALA A 19 -23.12 -46.50 -20.53
C ALA A 19 -22.06 -45.62 -19.80
N PRO A 20 -22.48 -44.82 -18.79
CA PRO A 20 -21.58 -44.01 -17.96
C PRO A 20 -20.68 -44.88 -17.07
N PRO A 21 -19.37 -44.57 -16.93
CA PRO A 21 -18.56 -45.18 -15.90
C PRO A 21 -18.95 -44.65 -14.51
N GLU A 22 -19.27 -45.59 -13.64
CA GLU A 22 -19.56 -45.40 -12.22
C GLU A 22 -18.40 -44.70 -11.46
N PRO A 23 -18.71 -43.98 -10.37
CA PRO A 23 -17.76 -43.14 -9.65
C PRO A 23 -16.78 -43.98 -8.81
N PRO A 24 -15.48 -43.62 -8.75
CA PRO A 24 -14.58 -44.26 -7.81
C PRO A 24 -14.94 -43.86 -6.38
N GLU A 25 -15.49 -44.82 -5.66
CA GLU A 25 -15.74 -44.76 -4.22
C GLU A 25 -14.44 -44.54 -3.41
N ALA A 26 -14.55 -43.61 -2.47
CA ALA A 26 -13.96 -43.64 -1.13
C ALA A 26 -12.48 -44.09 -0.97
N LYS A 27 -11.56 -43.13 -1.08
CA LYS A 27 -10.40 -42.99 -0.17
C LYS A 27 -10.41 -41.62 0.50
N SER A 28 -11.45 -41.36 1.29
CA SER A 28 -11.69 -40.05 1.95
C SER A 28 -10.85 -39.81 3.22
N GLY A 29 -10.06 -40.77 3.71
CA GLY A 29 -9.35 -40.63 5.00
C GLY A 29 -7.86 -40.27 4.93
N ALA A 30 -7.17 -40.55 3.81
CA ALA A 30 -5.70 -40.51 3.75
C ALA A 30 -5.06 -39.18 3.28
N PRO A 31 -5.62 -38.39 2.34
CA PRO A 31 -4.96 -37.16 1.91
C PRO A 31 -5.10 -36.02 2.93
N ARG A 32 -6.17 -35.99 3.73
CA ARG A 32 -6.37 -34.96 4.77
C ARG A 32 -5.40 -35.08 5.95
N ARG A 33 -5.00 -36.31 6.34
CA ARG A 33 -4.05 -36.52 7.44
C ARG A 33 -2.62 -36.11 7.06
N LYS A 34 -2.17 -36.46 5.84
CA LYS A 34 -0.83 -36.05 5.35
C LYS A 34 -0.70 -34.54 5.18
N VAL A 35 -1.73 -33.87 4.65
CA VAL A 35 -1.75 -32.40 4.56
C VAL A 35 -1.72 -31.76 5.95
N ARG A 36 -2.42 -32.34 6.94
CA ARG A 36 -2.45 -31.83 8.33
C ARG A 36 -1.14 -32.07 9.10
N GLU A 37 -0.42 -33.15 8.79
CA GLU A 37 0.93 -33.40 9.33
C GLU A 37 1.99 -32.49 8.69
N GLU A 38 1.89 -32.19 7.39
CA GLU A 38 2.80 -31.25 6.73
C GLU A 38 2.60 -29.80 7.22
N LEU A 39 1.35 -29.39 7.50
CA LEU A 39 1.04 -28.09 8.12
C LEU A 39 1.63 -27.92 9.53
N ASN A 40 1.88 -29.01 10.26
CA ASN A 40 2.44 -28.98 11.62
C ASN A 40 3.96 -29.14 11.66
N THR A 41 4.64 -29.07 10.52
CA THR A 41 6.10 -29.07 10.51
C THR A 41 6.65 -27.79 11.13
N PRO A 42 7.81 -27.83 11.82
CA PRO A 42 8.39 -26.66 12.50
C PRO A 42 8.72 -25.50 11.54
N ALA A 43 8.74 -25.74 10.24
CA ALA A 43 8.92 -24.71 9.22
C ALA A 43 7.67 -23.81 9.07
N HIS A 44 6.46 -24.38 9.15
CA HIS A 44 5.22 -23.60 9.04
C HIS A 44 5.02 -22.69 10.26
N GLN A 45 5.32 -23.19 11.45
CA GLN A 45 5.22 -22.41 12.70
C GLN A 45 6.12 -21.17 12.66
N ARG A 46 7.35 -21.29 12.16
CA ARG A 46 8.26 -20.15 12.00
C ARG A 46 7.73 -19.08 11.06
N ILE A 47 7.12 -19.48 9.95
CA ILE A 47 6.56 -18.54 8.97
C ILE A 47 5.36 -17.80 9.58
N GLU A 48 4.55 -18.49 10.39
CA GLU A 48 3.44 -17.88 11.10
C GLU A 48 3.92 -16.90 12.16
N GLU A 49 4.93 -17.26 12.97
CA GLU A 49 5.57 -16.38 13.95
C GLU A 49 6.14 -15.11 13.26
N GLU A 50 6.91 -15.28 12.19
CA GLU A 50 7.47 -14.18 11.41
C GLU A 50 6.37 -13.26 10.82
N PHE A 51 5.23 -13.85 10.42
CA PHE A 51 4.08 -13.08 9.94
C PHE A 51 3.40 -12.28 11.06
N GLU A 52 3.24 -12.87 12.25
CA GLU A 52 2.67 -12.16 13.40
C GLU A 52 3.56 -11.03 13.89
N GLU A 53 4.88 -11.24 13.94
CA GLU A 53 5.85 -10.19 14.20
C GLU A 53 5.78 -9.09 13.13
N ALA A 54 5.62 -9.47 11.85
CA ALA A 54 5.46 -8.50 10.78
C ALA A 54 4.19 -7.67 10.92
N CYS A 55 3.07 -8.28 11.31
CA CYS A 55 1.81 -7.58 11.62
C CYS A 55 1.94 -6.65 12.84
N ALA A 56 2.56 -7.12 13.93
CA ALA A 56 2.78 -6.29 15.11
C ALA A 56 3.67 -5.08 14.79
N ARG A 57 4.70 -5.28 13.96
CA ARG A 57 5.53 -4.19 13.45
C ARG A 57 4.74 -3.21 12.59
N LEU A 58 3.77 -3.69 11.79
CA LEU A 58 2.96 -2.86 10.90
C LEU A 58 2.17 -1.81 11.67
N GLU A 59 1.64 -2.18 12.83
CA GLU A 59 0.89 -1.28 13.70
C GLU A 59 1.79 -0.20 14.31
N GLN A 60 3.04 -0.54 14.61
CA GLN A 60 4.03 0.35 15.21
C GLN A 60 4.73 1.29 14.22
N LEU A 61 4.46 1.19 12.92
CA LEU A 61 5.08 2.06 11.92
C LEU A 61 4.61 3.52 12.05
N ASP A 62 5.55 4.47 11.91
CA ASP A 62 5.23 5.90 11.87
C ASP A 62 4.59 6.31 10.53
N TYR A 63 3.26 6.13 10.41
CA TYR A 63 2.49 6.57 9.24
C TYR A 63 2.53 8.09 9.04
N SER A 64 2.76 8.86 10.09
CA SER A 64 2.87 10.33 10.01
C SER A 64 4.09 10.76 9.17
N LEU A 65 5.21 10.04 9.30
CA LEU A 65 6.44 10.29 8.54
C LEU A 65 6.29 9.83 7.09
N LEU A 66 5.61 8.71 6.87
CA LEU A 66 5.31 8.19 5.53
C LEU A 66 4.23 9.00 4.80
N SER A 67 3.39 9.70 5.55
CA SER A 67 2.36 10.54 4.96
C SER A 67 3.06 11.61 4.11
N MET A 68 2.87 11.54 2.81
CA MET A 68 3.41 12.52 1.85
C MET A 68 2.79 13.92 2.01
N SER A 69 1.99 14.14 3.06
CA SER A 69 1.28 15.38 3.39
C SER A 69 2.22 16.59 3.53
N ARG A 70 3.47 16.37 3.97
CA ARG A 70 4.46 17.45 4.15
C ARG A 70 5.28 17.77 2.89
N MET A 71 5.07 17.04 1.79
CA MET A 71 5.81 17.26 0.56
C MET A 71 5.28 18.51 -0.15
N PRO A 72 6.16 19.42 -0.62
CA PRO A 72 5.71 20.59 -1.37
C PRO A 72 5.01 20.13 -2.65
N THR A 73 3.79 20.61 -2.86
CA THR A 73 2.95 20.25 -4.01
C THR A 73 3.51 20.85 -5.29
N GLU A 74 3.19 20.22 -6.42
CA GLU A 74 3.59 20.75 -7.74
C GLU A 74 3.01 22.15 -8.00
N THR A 75 1.88 22.49 -7.37
CA THR A 75 1.28 23.82 -7.42
C THR A 75 2.16 24.86 -6.75
N GLU A 76 2.70 24.58 -5.57
CA GLU A 76 3.62 25.50 -4.87
C GLU A 76 4.92 25.73 -5.66
N LEU A 77 5.41 24.69 -6.35
CA LEU A 77 6.57 24.82 -7.22
C LEU A 77 6.25 25.61 -8.50
N ALA A 78 5.06 25.41 -9.08
CA ALA A 78 4.62 26.15 -10.25
C ALA A 78 4.47 27.64 -9.93
N ASP A 79 3.83 27.98 -8.81
CA ASP A 79 3.67 29.37 -8.36
C ASP A 79 5.03 30.04 -8.21
N ALA A 80 5.99 29.38 -7.56
CA ALA A 80 7.35 29.91 -7.38
C ALA A 80 8.10 30.10 -8.72
N ARG A 81 7.84 29.26 -9.74
CA ARG A 81 8.38 29.44 -11.10
C ARG A 81 7.73 30.64 -11.80
N HIS A 82 6.41 30.81 -11.67
CA HIS A 82 5.69 31.91 -12.30
C HIS A 82 6.19 33.27 -11.81
N TYR A 83 6.42 33.44 -10.50
CA TYR A 83 6.99 34.68 -9.97
C TYR A 83 8.36 35.00 -10.57
N ARG A 84 9.24 34.00 -10.70
CA ARG A 84 10.55 34.18 -11.34
C ARG A 84 10.42 34.56 -12.82
N SER A 85 9.54 33.89 -13.56
CA SER A 85 9.33 34.16 -14.99
C SER A 85 8.72 35.53 -15.25
N ILE A 86 7.74 35.97 -14.43
CA ILE A 86 7.15 37.32 -14.49
C ILE A 86 8.23 38.38 -14.27
N TRP A 87 9.17 38.08 -13.38
CA TRP A 87 10.24 39.01 -13.06
C TRP A 87 11.29 39.12 -14.19
N HIS A 88 11.65 38.00 -14.83
CA HIS A 88 12.51 38.01 -16.02
C HIS A 88 11.82 38.66 -17.22
N SER A 89 10.51 38.45 -17.40
CA SER A 89 9.77 39.10 -18.50
C SER A 89 9.69 40.61 -18.29
N ALA A 90 9.49 41.09 -17.06
CA ALA A 90 9.54 42.51 -16.74
C ALA A 90 10.92 43.12 -17.05
N LEU A 91 12.01 42.45 -16.65
CA LEU A 91 13.38 42.87 -16.99
C LEU A 91 13.61 42.93 -18.50
N MET A 92 13.19 41.90 -19.24
CA MET A 92 13.32 41.84 -20.70
C MET A 92 12.56 42.98 -21.38
N VAL A 93 11.34 43.28 -20.93
CA VAL A 93 10.53 44.38 -21.48
C VAL A 93 11.21 45.72 -21.23
N ILE A 94 11.66 46.00 -20.00
CA ILE A 94 12.32 47.27 -19.65
C ILE A 94 13.66 47.40 -20.39
N SER A 95 14.43 46.32 -20.51
CA SER A 95 15.67 46.29 -21.29
C SER A 95 15.42 46.61 -22.76
N CYS A 96 14.33 46.09 -23.34
CA CYS A 96 13.95 46.38 -24.72
C CYS A 96 13.56 47.86 -24.90
N VAL A 97 12.78 48.43 -23.97
CA VAL A 97 12.43 49.86 -23.97
C VAL A 97 13.68 50.73 -23.85
N LEU A 98 14.61 50.38 -22.96
CA LEU A 98 15.87 51.10 -22.80
C LEU A 98 16.70 51.04 -24.09
N ALA A 99 16.80 49.88 -24.72
CA ALA A 99 17.48 49.73 -26.01
C ALA A 99 16.86 50.63 -27.08
N LEU A 100 15.53 50.64 -27.22
CA LEU A 100 14.84 51.51 -28.17
C LEU A 100 15.05 53.01 -27.88
N CYS A 101 15.18 53.40 -26.61
CA CYS A 101 15.55 54.77 -26.23
C CYS A 101 16.99 55.11 -26.64
N VAL A 102 17.94 54.20 -26.43
CA VAL A 102 19.36 54.39 -26.80
C VAL A 102 19.54 54.49 -28.32
N LEU A 103 18.74 53.75 -29.10
CA LEU A 103 18.74 53.88 -30.57
C LEU A 103 18.07 55.19 -31.07
N GLY A 104 17.47 56.00 -30.19
CA GLY A 104 16.87 57.29 -30.55
C GLY A 104 15.45 57.20 -31.10
N TYR A 105 14.78 56.05 -30.98
CA TYR A 105 13.37 55.90 -31.39
C TYR A 105 12.37 56.48 -30.38
N LEU A 106 12.77 56.63 -29.12
CA LEU A 106 11.93 57.13 -28.02
C LEU A 106 12.55 58.38 -27.37
N PRO A 107 11.73 59.23 -26.73
CA PRO A 107 12.18 60.47 -26.12
C PRO A 107 13.03 60.24 -24.85
N ALA A 108 14.02 61.11 -24.61
CA ALA A 108 15.07 60.91 -23.60
C ALA A 108 14.59 60.72 -22.15
N TRP A 109 13.45 61.33 -21.76
CA TRP A 109 12.86 61.18 -20.43
C TRP A 109 12.44 59.72 -20.12
N LEU A 110 12.02 58.95 -21.13
CA LEU A 110 11.73 57.52 -20.97
C LEU A 110 13.00 56.69 -20.77
N GLY A 111 14.12 57.10 -21.36
CA GLY A 111 15.42 56.47 -21.16
C GLY A 111 15.88 56.55 -19.69
N GLY A 112 15.70 57.71 -19.05
CA GLY A 112 16.03 57.90 -17.63
C GLY A 112 15.18 57.02 -16.71
N ILE A 113 13.86 56.99 -16.92
CA ILE A 113 12.94 56.20 -16.10
C ILE A 113 13.19 54.69 -16.30
N SER A 114 13.32 54.24 -17.54
CA SER A 114 13.59 52.82 -17.83
C SER A 114 14.96 52.37 -17.32
N GLY A 115 15.99 53.22 -17.38
CA GLY A 115 17.31 52.93 -16.80
C GLY A 115 17.27 52.81 -15.27
N ALA A 116 16.58 53.72 -14.59
CA ALA A 116 16.39 53.65 -13.13
C ALA A 116 15.59 52.40 -12.72
N LEU A 117 14.53 52.09 -13.46
CA LEU A 117 13.70 50.91 -13.21
C LEU A 117 14.47 49.61 -13.48
N LEU A 118 15.27 49.57 -14.54
CA LEU A 118 16.15 48.44 -14.85
C LEU A 118 17.19 48.22 -13.75
N PHE A 119 17.77 49.30 -13.22
CA PHE A 119 18.73 49.22 -12.12
C PHE A 119 18.10 48.69 -10.83
N ILE A 120 16.92 49.21 -10.45
CA ILE A 120 16.18 48.75 -9.26
C ILE A 120 15.79 47.28 -9.39
N LEU A 121 15.26 46.88 -10.56
CA LEU A 121 14.95 45.49 -10.81
C LEU A 121 16.23 44.67 -10.76
N ALA A 122 17.27 44.98 -11.54
CA ALA A 122 18.53 44.22 -11.54
C ALA A 122 19.15 44.07 -10.14
N ALA A 123 19.11 45.10 -9.31
CA ALA A 123 19.56 45.02 -7.91
C ALA A 123 18.74 44.01 -7.08
N GLY A 124 17.45 43.88 -7.34
CA GLY A 124 16.60 42.84 -6.76
C GLY A 124 16.88 41.42 -7.27
N TYR A 125 17.63 41.25 -8.37
CA TYR A 125 18.01 39.93 -8.91
C TYR A 125 19.21 39.33 -8.19
N PHE A 126 20.14 40.19 -7.77
CA PHE A 126 21.34 39.80 -7.04
C PHE A 126 20.91 39.37 -5.63
N ASP A 127 20.49 38.10 -5.57
CA ASP A 127 19.94 37.30 -4.48
C ASP A 127 20.88 37.15 -3.25
N GLY A 128 21.85 38.06 -3.09
CA GLY A 128 22.78 38.11 -1.96
C GLY A 128 22.36 39.07 -0.84
N ILE A 129 21.40 39.97 -1.06
CA ILE A 129 21.15 41.09 -0.14
C ILE A 129 19.78 41.02 0.55
N ILE A 130 18.84 40.19 0.09
CA ILE A 130 17.48 40.19 0.68
C ILE A 130 17.01 38.79 1.09
N PRO A 131 17.35 38.34 2.31
CA PRO A 131 16.65 37.23 2.97
C PRO A 131 15.17 37.54 3.28
N LEU A 132 14.66 38.72 2.91
CA LEU A 132 13.33 39.23 3.24
C LEU A 132 12.32 39.31 2.07
N VAL A 133 12.65 38.89 0.83
CA VAL A 133 11.63 38.83 -0.24
C VAL A 133 10.90 37.49 -0.16
N PRO A 134 9.63 37.45 0.28
CA PRO A 134 8.85 36.22 0.33
C PRO A 134 8.51 35.80 -1.11
N GLY A 135 9.40 35.01 -1.74
CA GLY A 135 9.14 34.43 -3.07
C GLY A 135 10.40 34.07 -3.86
N GLY A 136 11.43 34.92 -3.85
CA GLY A 136 12.63 34.74 -4.69
C GLY A 136 13.46 33.50 -4.34
N ASN A 137 13.80 33.35 -3.06
CA ASN A 137 14.53 32.19 -2.54
C ASN A 137 13.60 31.01 -2.18
N ARG A 138 12.28 31.14 -2.43
CA ARG A 138 11.30 30.10 -2.09
C ARG A 138 11.47 28.88 -3.02
N TYR A 139 11.74 29.07 -4.30
CA TYR A 139 11.86 27.94 -5.24
C TYR A 139 13.06 27.02 -4.94
N THR A 140 14.26 27.58 -4.78
CA THR A 140 15.48 26.84 -4.44
C THR A 140 15.37 26.17 -3.07
N HIS A 141 14.77 26.87 -2.10
CA HIS A 141 14.49 26.31 -0.78
C HIS A 141 13.47 25.17 -0.84
N LEU A 142 12.39 25.31 -1.61
CA LEU A 142 11.39 24.25 -1.81
C LEU A 142 11.99 23.04 -2.52
N LEU A 143 12.87 23.24 -3.51
CA LEU A 143 13.58 22.15 -4.17
C LEU A 143 14.51 21.40 -3.20
N ARG A 144 15.32 22.12 -2.42
CA ARG A 144 16.19 21.51 -1.41
C ARG A 144 15.36 20.76 -0.36
N LYS A 145 14.28 21.37 0.13
CA LYS A 145 13.36 20.74 1.09
C LYS A 145 12.74 19.47 0.51
N ARG A 146 12.30 19.48 -0.75
CA ARG A 146 11.76 18.30 -1.45
C ARG A 146 12.80 17.19 -1.55
N GLN A 147 14.04 17.52 -1.91
CA GLN A 147 15.13 16.55 -1.98
C GLN A 147 15.48 15.98 -0.60
N GLN A 148 15.57 16.81 0.43
CA GLN A 148 15.85 16.38 1.80
C GLN A 148 14.76 15.45 2.33
N LEU A 149 13.49 15.81 2.17
CA LEU A 149 12.36 14.96 2.58
C LEU A 149 12.36 13.63 1.82
N HIS A 150 12.66 13.65 0.52
CA HIS A 150 12.75 12.41 -0.28
C HIS A 150 13.87 11.49 0.23
N LEU A 151 15.05 12.05 0.54
CA LEU A 151 16.15 11.28 1.12
C LEU A 151 15.77 10.70 2.49
N GLN A 152 15.14 11.50 3.36
CA GLN A 152 14.68 11.06 4.68
C GLN A 152 13.67 9.91 4.59
N LEU A 153 12.67 10.01 3.71
CA LEU A 153 11.72 8.91 3.53
C LEU A 153 12.39 7.67 2.95
N ARG A 154 13.28 7.82 1.97
CA ARG A 154 14.01 6.69 1.41
C ARG A 154 14.85 5.97 2.47
N ASP A 155 15.52 6.72 3.33
CA ASP A 155 16.34 6.16 4.40
C ASP A 155 15.46 5.50 5.48
N TYR A 156 14.28 6.06 5.76
CA TYR A 156 13.30 5.41 6.64
C TYR A 156 12.77 4.10 6.04
N VAL A 157 12.35 4.10 4.77
CA VAL A 157 11.89 2.87 4.08
C VAL A 157 13.00 1.82 4.08
N ARG A 158 14.26 2.21 3.83
CA ARG A 158 15.40 1.29 3.91
C ARG A 158 15.57 0.68 5.31
N LYS A 159 15.35 1.46 6.37
CA LYS A 159 15.42 0.96 7.75
C LYS A 159 14.27 0.02 8.09
N VAL A 160 13.06 0.33 7.64
CA VAL A 160 11.87 -0.51 7.85
C VAL A 160 12.01 -1.83 7.10
N GLU A 161 12.36 -1.78 5.83
CA GLU A 161 12.39 -2.95 4.97
C GLU A 161 13.56 -3.89 5.25
N GLY A 162 14.67 -3.36 5.78
CA GLY A 162 15.86 -4.13 6.13
C GLY A 162 16.48 -4.84 4.92
N SER A 163 17.29 -5.87 5.20
CA SER A 163 17.96 -6.66 4.14
C SER A 163 17.09 -7.78 3.57
N TYR A 164 16.08 -8.24 4.31
CA TYR A 164 15.28 -9.42 3.98
C TYR A 164 13.92 -9.09 3.36
N GLY A 165 13.54 -7.81 3.29
CA GLY A 165 12.33 -7.35 2.64
C GLY A 165 11.10 -7.52 3.51
N TYR A 166 10.59 -6.46 4.13
CA TYR A 166 9.43 -6.53 5.02
C TYR A 166 8.10 -6.84 4.30
N LEU A 167 7.89 -6.37 3.06
CA LEU A 167 6.57 -6.42 2.42
C LEU A 167 6.14 -7.81 1.99
N HIS A 168 7.10 -8.70 1.70
CA HIS A 168 6.75 -10.06 1.27
C HIS A 168 6.15 -10.90 2.41
N LEU A 169 6.50 -10.59 3.67
CA LEU A 169 5.91 -11.24 4.84
C LEU A 169 4.42 -10.92 4.95
N LEU A 170 3.99 -9.73 4.51
CA LEU A 170 2.60 -9.28 4.54
C LEU A 170 1.74 -9.88 3.41
N GLN A 171 2.31 -10.73 2.54
CA GLN A 171 1.59 -11.33 1.41
C GLN A 171 0.31 -12.10 1.81
N PRO A 172 0.22 -12.83 2.94
CA PRO A 172 -1.01 -13.52 3.35
C PRO A 172 -2.21 -12.58 3.57
N LEU A 173 -2.00 -11.31 3.89
CA LEU A 173 -3.08 -10.31 4.08
C LEU A 173 -3.87 -10.04 2.79
N GLN A 174 -3.32 -10.41 1.63
CA GLN A 174 -4.00 -10.34 0.34
C GLN A 174 -5.31 -11.14 0.29
N GLN A 175 -5.48 -12.14 1.15
CA GLN A 175 -6.70 -12.96 1.21
C GLN A 175 -7.87 -12.20 1.84
N LEU A 176 -7.59 -11.29 2.78
CA LEU A 176 -8.62 -10.53 3.49
C LEU A 176 -9.08 -9.30 2.72
N ASN A 177 -8.18 -8.72 1.92
CA ASN A 177 -8.45 -7.50 1.21
C ASN A 177 -8.00 -7.58 -0.26
N PRO A 178 -8.95 -7.55 -1.22
CA PRO A 178 -8.66 -7.71 -2.64
C PRO A 178 -7.86 -6.55 -3.24
N ASN A 179 -7.82 -5.38 -2.59
CA ASN A 179 -7.02 -4.25 -3.09
C ASN A 179 -5.52 -4.57 -3.10
N LEU A 180 -5.03 -5.40 -2.18
CA LEU A 180 -3.62 -5.82 -2.11
C LEU A 180 -3.23 -6.79 -3.24
N GLN A 181 -4.20 -7.38 -3.95
CA GLN A 181 -3.96 -8.31 -5.06
C GLN A 181 -3.68 -7.60 -6.39
N ARG A 182 -3.76 -6.26 -6.42
CA ARG A 182 -3.51 -5.50 -7.64
C ARG A 182 -2.07 -5.74 -8.15
N HIS A 183 -1.92 -5.81 -9.47
CA HIS A 183 -0.66 -6.20 -10.13
C HIS A 183 0.56 -5.37 -9.67
N TYR A 184 0.37 -4.07 -9.45
CA TYR A 184 1.44 -3.18 -9.02
C TYR A 184 1.95 -3.47 -7.60
N PHE A 185 1.08 -3.92 -6.68
CA PHE A 185 1.47 -4.35 -5.34
C PHE A 185 2.19 -5.70 -5.38
N ASN A 186 1.76 -6.64 -6.21
CA ASN A 186 2.48 -7.90 -6.42
C ASN A 186 3.90 -7.65 -6.97
N LYS A 187 4.05 -6.71 -7.91
CA LYS A 187 5.35 -6.27 -8.38
C LYS A 187 6.18 -5.71 -7.22
N LEU A 188 5.59 -4.88 -6.36
CA LEU A 188 6.26 -4.31 -5.18
C LEU A 188 6.75 -5.41 -4.21
N CYS A 189 5.89 -6.39 -3.89
CA CYS A 189 6.26 -7.54 -3.07
C CYS A 189 7.38 -8.38 -3.70
N SER A 190 7.36 -8.56 -5.03
CA SER A 190 8.43 -9.28 -5.75
C SER A 190 9.78 -8.56 -5.68
N LEU A 191 9.78 -7.22 -5.64
CA LEU A 191 10.98 -6.41 -5.46
C LEU A 191 11.47 -6.44 -4.01
N SER A 192 10.53 -6.45 -3.06
CA SER A 192 10.83 -6.62 -1.63
C SER A 192 11.51 -7.95 -1.36
N ARG A 193 10.97 -9.05 -1.90
CA ARG A 193 11.56 -10.40 -1.79
C ARG A 193 13.00 -10.49 -2.32
N LYS A 194 13.34 -9.67 -3.32
CA LYS A 194 14.70 -9.60 -3.88
C LYS A 194 15.65 -8.70 -3.08
N GLY A 195 15.16 -8.00 -2.04
CA GLY A 195 15.94 -7.00 -1.30
C GLY A 195 16.30 -5.76 -2.13
N LEU A 196 15.68 -5.58 -3.29
CA LEU A 196 16.00 -4.49 -4.23
C LEU A 196 15.06 -3.29 -4.08
N LEU A 197 14.01 -3.41 -3.26
CA LEU A 197 12.97 -2.40 -3.17
C LEU A 197 13.50 -1.05 -2.68
N ALA A 198 14.27 -1.02 -1.58
CA ALA A 198 14.91 0.20 -1.07
C ALA A 198 15.93 0.83 -2.05
N ARG A 199 16.40 0.10 -3.06
CA ARG A 199 17.26 0.62 -4.14
C ARG A 199 16.44 1.18 -5.30
N GLN A 200 15.29 0.57 -5.60
CA GLN A 200 14.45 0.92 -6.75
C GLN A 200 13.37 1.96 -6.43
N ILE A 201 13.06 2.21 -5.16
CA ILE A 201 12.25 3.36 -4.73
C ILE A 201 13.12 4.62 -4.79
N SER A 202 13.27 5.15 -6.01
CA SER A 202 13.90 6.45 -6.26
C SER A 202 12.89 7.53 -6.68
N SER A 203 11.67 7.12 -7.02
CA SER A 203 10.59 8.02 -7.42
C SER A 203 9.59 8.20 -6.28
N LEU A 204 9.07 9.42 -6.16
CA LEU A 204 7.96 9.74 -5.26
C LEU A 204 6.71 8.94 -5.55
N GLU A 205 6.46 8.59 -6.81
CA GLU A 205 5.32 7.76 -7.17
C GLU A 205 5.44 6.36 -6.56
N ASN A 206 6.63 5.75 -6.63
CA ASN A 206 6.88 4.43 -6.04
C ASN A 206 6.79 4.46 -4.51
N LEU A 207 7.23 5.57 -3.90
CA LEU A 207 7.14 5.80 -2.46
C LEU A 207 5.68 5.99 -2.02
N ARG A 208 4.84 6.60 -2.87
CA ARG A 208 3.41 6.77 -2.64
C ARG A 208 2.71 5.43 -2.70
N LEU A 209 3.05 4.64 -3.70
CA LEU A 209 2.55 3.28 -3.86
C LEU A 209 2.91 2.40 -2.65
N TYR A 210 4.13 2.56 -2.13
CA TYR A 210 4.59 1.88 -0.92
C TYR A 210 3.77 2.28 0.31
N TYR A 211 3.51 3.58 0.48
CA TYR A 211 2.66 4.07 1.57
C TYR A 211 1.23 3.55 1.46
N GLU A 212 0.64 3.58 0.26
CA GLU A 212 -0.71 3.06 0.01
C GLU A 212 -0.80 1.56 0.29
N PHE A 213 0.22 0.78 -0.08
CA PHE A 213 0.31 -0.63 0.26
C PHE A 213 0.28 -0.86 1.77
N LEU A 214 1.08 -0.13 2.54
CA LEU A 214 1.13 -0.26 3.99
C LEU A 214 -0.19 0.12 4.65
N LEU A 215 -0.86 1.15 4.16
CA LEU A 215 -2.15 1.58 4.67
C LEU A 215 -3.23 0.51 4.43
N GLU A 216 -3.25 -0.07 3.24
CA GLU A 216 -4.18 -1.15 2.89
C GLU A 216 -3.88 -2.44 3.68
N ALA A 217 -2.60 -2.75 3.88
CA ALA A 217 -2.15 -3.85 4.72
C ALA A 217 -2.56 -3.65 6.19
N ASN A 218 -2.47 -2.42 6.71
CA ASN A 218 -2.89 -2.10 8.07
C ASN A 218 -4.40 -2.30 8.23
N ASN A 219 -5.19 -1.81 7.28
CA ASN A 219 -6.62 -2.04 7.26
C ASN A 219 -6.96 -3.55 7.20
N ALA A 220 -6.26 -4.32 6.38
CA ALA A 220 -6.41 -5.77 6.33
C ALA A 220 -6.07 -6.44 7.67
N ASN A 221 -5.06 -5.94 8.39
CA ASN A 221 -4.70 -6.45 9.71
C ASN A 221 -5.78 -6.15 10.76
N LEU A 222 -6.39 -4.97 10.74
CA LEU A 222 -7.52 -4.64 11.62
C LEU A 222 -8.72 -5.55 11.37
N ILE A 223 -9.02 -5.86 10.11
CA ILE A 223 -10.10 -6.81 9.77
C ILE A 223 -9.76 -8.20 10.32
N ARG A 224 -8.51 -8.66 10.21
CA ARG A 224 -8.04 -9.93 10.77
C ARG A 224 -8.26 -10.00 12.28
N GLU A 225 -7.89 -8.95 13.01
CA GLU A 225 -8.06 -8.88 14.47
C GLU A 225 -9.53 -8.90 14.87
N GLN A 226 -10.39 -8.17 14.17
CA GLN A 226 -11.84 -8.21 14.41
C GLN A 226 -12.44 -9.60 14.16
N LEU A 227 -11.97 -10.32 13.14
CA LEU A 227 -12.40 -11.69 12.88
C LEU A 227 -11.96 -12.63 14.02
N LYS A 228 -10.70 -12.54 14.47
CA LYS A 228 -10.19 -13.31 15.62
C LYS A 228 -11.05 -13.08 16.87
N LEU A 229 -11.40 -11.83 17.18
CA LEU A 229 -12.25 -11.49 18.33
C LEU A 229 -13.66 -12.05 18.21
N LYS A 230 -14.27 -11.99 17.02
CA LYS A 230 -15.60 -12.57 16.77
C LYS A 230 -15.61 -14.10 16.95
N GLU A 231 -14.57 -14.78 16.48
CA GLU A 231 -14.41 -16.22 16.68
C GLU A 231 -14.24 -16.59 18.16
N GLN A 232 -13.50 -15.79 18.92
CA GLN A 232 -13.36 -15.98 20.38
C GLN A 232 -14.70 -15.83 21.09
N MET A 233 -15.44 -14.74 20.82
CA MET A 233 -16.77 -14.52 21.40
C MET A 233 -17.75 -15.63 21.01
N ALA A 234 -17.69 -16.16 19.78
CA ALA A 234 -18.53 -17.27 19.36
C ALA A 234 -18.21 -18.56 20.14
N ARG A 235 -16.93 -18.87 20.37
CA ARG A 235 -16.52 -20.03 21.18
C ARG A 235 -16.93 -19.88 22.64
N GLU A 236 -16.76 -18.70 23.22
CA GLU A 236 -17.20 -18.41 24.59
C GLU A 236 -18.73 -18.51 24.71
N ALA A 237 -19.47 -18.05 23.70
CA ALA A 237 -20.93 -18.20 23.65
C ALA A 237 -21.36 -19.66 23.50
N GLU A 238 -20.66 -20.47 22.71
CA GLU A 238 -20.89 -21.92 22.59
C GLU A 238 -20.59 -22.65 23.91
N GLU A 239 -19.52 -22.27 24.61
CA GLU A 239 -19.16 -22.83 25.92
C GLU A 239 -20.17 -22.45 27.01
N MET A 240 -20.69 -21.21 27.00
CA MET A 240 -21.75 -20.77 27.91
C MET A 240 -23.14 -21.34 27.55
N ALA A 241 -23.37 -21.70 26.28
CA ALA A 241 -24.63 -22.28 25.82
C ALA A 241 -24.66 -23.82 25.93
N ALA A 242 -23.51 -24.47 26.17
CA ALA A 242 -23.46 -25.90 26.47
C ALA A 242 -24.10 -26.13 27.86
N PRO A 243 -25.26 -26.81 27.95
CA PRO A 243 -25.84 -27.15 29.24
C PRO A 243 -24.88 -28.05 30.00
N ASP A 244 -24.72 -27.78 31.29
CA ASP A 244 -23.97 -28.58 32.25
C ASP A 244 -24.63 -29.97 32.40
N GLU A 245 -24.46 -30.86 31.41
CA GLU A 245 -24.84 -32.28 31.48
C GLU A 245 -23.84 -33.09 32.32
N GLY A 246 -23.26 -32.47 33.35
CA GLY A 246 -22.21 -33.05 34.19
C GLY A 246 -22.57 -33.35 35.64
N VAL A 247 -23.74 -32.92 36.16
CA VAL A 247 -24.01 -33.03 37.63
C VAL A 247 -25.34 -33.72 38.00
N ALA A 248 -26.18 -34.12 37.04
CA ALA A 248 -27.52 -34.67 37.34
C ALA A 248 -27.67 -36.19 37.13
N ALA A 249 -26.61 -36.99 37.33
CA ALA A 249 -26.70 -38.45 37.23
C ALA A 249 -25.91 -39.18 38.34
N ALA A 250 -26.28 -38.94 39.60
CA ALA A 250 -25.85 -39.77 40.73
C ALA A 250 -26.94 -39.91 41.81
N GLU A 251 -28.14 -40.32 41.41
CA GLU A 251 -29.09 -41.13 42.19
C GLU A 251 -30.14 -41.60 41.19
N PRO A 252 -30.57 -42.89 41.15
CA PRO A 252 -31.10 -43.57 42.32
C PRO A 252 -30.85 -45.10 42.38
N ALA A 253 -31.02 -45.73 43.55
CA ALA A 253 -31.74 -47.01 43.67
C ALA A 253 -31.75 -47.50 45.12
N ALA A 254 -32.96 -47.56 45.68
CA ALA A 254 -33.29 -48.33 46.86
C ALA A 254 -32.87 -49.81 46.69
N GLN A 255 -32.25 -50.38 47.72
CA GLN A 255 -32.31 -51.81 48.01
C GLN A 255 -32.91 -52.00 49.39
N ALA A 256 -34.18 -52.39 49.39
CA ALA A 256 -34.78 -53.14 50.48
C ALA A 256 -34.34 -54.60 50.35
N THR A 257 -33.72 -55.14 51.38
CA THR A 257 -33.80 -56.57 51.72
C THR A 257 -33.85 -56.70 53.23
N ASP A 258 -35.04 -57.08 53.68
CA ASP A 258 -35.31 -57.77 54.94
C ASP A 258 -34.42 -59.02 55.06
N ASP A 259 -34.02 -59.35 56.30
CA ASP A 259 -34.34 -60.61 57.01
C ASP A 259 -33.17 -61.25 57.81
N THR A 260 -33.38 -61.33 59.13
CA THR A 260 -33.01 -62.42 60.08
C THR A 260 -31.51 -62.78 60.27
N THR A 261 -30.87 -62.71 61.46
CA THR A 261 -31.00 -63.62 62.64
C THR A 261 -29.98 -63.28 63.77
N ASN A 262 -30.35 -63.54 65.05
CA ASN A 262 -29.54 -63.88 66.26
C ASN A 262 -28.58 -62.82 66.89
N ASN A 263 -28.80 -62.26 68.10
CA ASN A 263 -28.91 -62.82 69.48
C ASN A 263 -27.56 -63.38 70.03
N PRO A 264 -27.21 -63.32 71.35
CA PRO A 264 -27.93 -62.84 72.54
C PRO A 264 -27.33 -61.61 73.26
#